data_AF-A0A7H1MXP0-F1
#
_entry.id   AF-A0A7H1MXP0-F1
#
_cell.length_a   1.000
_cell.length_b   1.000
_cell.length_c   1.000
_cell.angle_alpha   90.00
_cell.angle_beta   90.00
_cell.angle_gamma   90.00
#
_symmetry.space_group_name_H-M   'P 1'
#
loop_
_entity.id
_entity.type
_entity.pdbx_description
1 polymer ?
#
loop_
_entity_poly.entity_id
_entity_poly.type
_entity_poly.pdbx_seq_one_letter_code
_entity_poly.pdbx_strand_id
1 'polypeptide(L)'
;MTQNNLGNALRRLGERESGTARLEDAVAAYRAALEERTRERVPLDWAAKQNNLGLALWRLGERESGTARLEDAVAAYRAALEERTRERVPLDWAATQNNLGLALSTLGERTRSVTMLREAYEVVSAAFAVFMQAGQEHHRADFENRLRELDEKIASLANPQP
;
A
#
# COMPACT_ATOMS: atom_id res chain seq x y z
N MET A 1 -5.29 6.42 -21.90
CA MET A 1 -3.83 6.33 -21.62
C MET A 1 -3.30 7.57 -20.91
N THR A 2 -3.86 8.76 -21.16
CA THR A 2 -3.42 10.04 -20.59
C THR A 2 -3.59 10.13 -19.07
N GLN A 3 -4.71 9.65 -18.51
CA GLN A 3 -5.00 9.78 -17.07
C GLN A 3 -4.06 8.98 -16.16
N ASN A 4 -3.58 7.80 -16.59
CA ASN A 4 -2.63 7.00 -15.81
C ASN A 4 -1.24 7.65 -15.70
N ASN A 5 -0.76 8.22 -16.81
CA ASN A 5 0.55 8.88 -16.83
C ASN A 5 0.49 10.20 -16.04
N LEU A 6 -0.66 10.89 -16.10
CA LEU A 6 -0.95 12.06 -15.28
C LEU A 6 -0.95 11.71 -13.78
N GLY A 7 -1.69 10.67 -13.36
CA GLY A 7 -1.72 10.22 -11.97
C GLY A 7 -0.33 9.84 -11.43
N ASN A 8 0.50 9.19 -12.25
CA ASN A 8 1.87 8.84 -11.87
C ASN A 8 2.76 10.08 -11.68
N ALA A 9 2.66 11.06 -12.59
CA ALA A 9 3.40 12.30 -12.51
C ALA A 9 2.97 13.13 -11.29
N LEU A 10 1.67 13.26 -11.06
CA LEU A 10 1.09 13.99 -9.94
C LEU A 10 1.46 13.35 -8.60
N ARG A 11 1.40 12.02 -8.49
CA ARG A 11 1.83 11.31 -7.27
C ARG A 11 3.30 11.59 -6.94
N ARG A 12 4.21 11.46 -7.92
CA ARG A 12 5.64 11.71 -7.71
C ARG A 12 5.95 13.15 -7.31
N LEU A 13 5.18 14.11 -7.84
CA LEU A 13 5.31 15.52 -7.44
C LEU A 13 4.73 15.76 -6.04
N GLY A 14 3.55 15.22 -5.75
CA GLY A 14 2.90 15.33 -4.43
C GLY A 14 3.71 14.68 -3.31
N GLU A 15 4.45 13.60 -3.59
CA GLU A 15 5.38 12.98 -2.63
C GLU A 15 6.55 13.90 -2.23
N ARG A 16 6.95 14.82 -3.11
CA ARG A 16 8.04 15.77 -2.84
C ARG A 16 7.58 17.05 -2.16
N GLU A 17 6.27 17.25 -2.06
CA GLU A 17 5.68 18.48 -1.56
C GLU A 17 4.92 18.23 -0.26
N SER A 18 4.94 19.21 0.63
CA SER A 18 4.16 19.18 1.87
C SER A 18 2.65 19.26 1.63
N GLY A 19 2.23 19.89 0.53
CA GLY A 19 0.81 20.07 0.18
C GLY A 19 0.14 18.80 -0.37
N THR A 20 -1.15 18.64 -0.10
CA THR A 20 -1.96 17.47 -0.50
C THR A 20 -2.54 17.56 -1.91
N ALA A 21 -2.65 18.76 -2.48
CA ALA A 21 -3.37 19.01 -3.74
C ALA A 21 -2.96 18.07 -4.89
N ARG A 22 -1.66 17.88 -5.12
CA ARG A 22 -1.19 16.99 -6.19
C ARG A 22 -1.50 15.51 -5.94
N LEU A 23 -1.56 15.09 -4.67
CA LEU A 23 -1.98 13.73 -4.33
C LEU A 23 -3.49 13.56 -4.52
N GLU A 24 -4.29 14.59 -4.22
CA GLU A 24 -5.74 14.60 -4.48
C GLU A 24 -6.03 14.54 -5.98
N ASP A 25 -5.31 15.31 -6.80
CA ASP A 25 -5.41 15.24 -8.25
C ASP A 25 -5.01 13.85 -8.78
N ALA A 26 -3.99 13.22 -8.19
CA ALA A 26 -3.59 11.86 -8.54
C ALA A 26 -4.70 10.84 -8.22
N VAL A 27 -5.35 10.95 -7.05
CA VAL A 27 -6.49 10.11 -6.67
C VAL A 27 -7.64 10.28 -7.67
N ALA A 28 -7.99 11.51 -8.04
CA ALA A 28 -9.04 11.79 -9.02
C ALA A 28 -8.70 11.17 -10.38
N ALA A 29 -7.46 11.33 -10.86
CA ALA A 29 -7.00 10.79 -12.14
C ALA A 29 -7.03 9.24 -12.15
N TYR A 30 -6.62 8.58 -11.06
CA TYR A 30 -6.68 7.12 -10.98
C TYR A 30 -8.12 6.60 -10.92
N ARG A 31 -9.02 7.26 -10.17
CA ARG A 31 -10.44 6.88 -10.13
C ARG A 31 -11.09 6.99 -11.51
N ALA A 32 -10.88 8.09 -12.23
CA ALA A 32 -11.36 8.26 -13.60
C ALA A 32 -10.77 7.18 -14.55
N ALA A 33 -9.49 6.86 -14.41
CA ALA A 33 -8.86 5.83 -15.23
C ALA A 33 -9.40 4.41 -14.95
N LEU A 34 -9.89 4.14 -13.73
CA LEU A 34 -10.51 2.86 -13.35
C LEU A 34 -11.94 2.73 -13.92
N GLU A 35 -12.65 3.83 -14.14
CA GLU A 35 -13.95 3.84 -14.83
C GLU A 35 -13.81 3.50 -16.32
N GLU A 36 -12.78 4.01 -17.00
CA GLU A 36 -12.55 3.73 -18.42
C GLU A 36 -11.97 2.33 -18.68
N ARG A 37 -11.12 1.84 -17.76
CA ARG A 37 -10.36 0.59 -17.90
C ARG A 37 -10.78 -0.39 -16.83
N THR A 38 -11.85 -1.13 -17.10
CA THR A 38 -12.42 -2.08 -16.14
C THR A 38 -11.56 -3.33 -15.95
N ARG A 39 -11.78 -4.01 -14.83
CA ARG A 39 -11.10 -5.24 -14.43
C ARG A 39 -11.22 -6.34 -15.49
N GLU A 40 -12.38 -6.49 -16.10
CA GLU A 40 -12.68 -7.56 -17.07
C GLU A 40 -11.91 -7.36 -18.38
N ARG A 41 -11.66 -6.10 -18.77
CA ARG A 41 -11.02 -5.77 -20.04
C ARG A 41 -9.51 -5.88 -19.96
N VAL A 42 -8.92 -5.41 -18.87
CA VAL A 42 -7.46 -5.30 -18.70
C VAL A 42 -7.03 -5.56 -17.25
N PRO A 43 -7.19 -6.79 -16.73
CA PRO A 43 -7.12 -7.09 -15.29
C PRO A 43 -5.84 -6.63 -14.59
N LEU A 44 -4.66 -6.89 -15.18
CA LEU A 44 -3.38 -6.49 -14.58
C LEU A 44 -3.15 -4.97 -14.63
N ASP A 45 -3.59 -4.31 -15.69
CA ASP A 45 -3.49 -2.85 -15.82
C ASP A 45 -4.49 -2.14 -14.90
N TRP A 46 -5.65 -2.73 -14.66
CA TRP A 46 -6.59 -2.29 -13.64
C TRP A 46 -5.98 -2.45 -12.23
N ALA A 47 -5.38 -3.61 -11.93
CA ALA A 47 -4.73 -3.85 -10.65
C ALA A 47 -3.53 -2.92 -10.39
N ALA A 48 -2.75 -2.60 -11.43
CA ALA A 48 -1.68 -1.62 -11.34
C ALA A 48 -2.22 -0.23 -10.94
N LYS A 49 -3.36 0.19 -11.51
CA LYS A 49 -4.01 1.45 -11.15
C LYS A 49 -4.58 1.41 -9.73
N GLN A 50 -5.19 0.30 -9.32
CA GLN A 50 -5.65 0.13 -7.94
C GLN A 50 -4.50 0.25 -6.94
N ASN A 51 -3.35 -0.38 -7.22
CA ASN A 51 -2.16 -0.21 -6.39
C ASN A 51 -1.66 1.25 -6.36
N ASN A 52 -1.66 1.95 -7.49
CA ASN A 52 -1.23 3.35 -7.52
C ASN A 52 -2.22 4.30 -6.81
N LEU A 53 -3.52 4.02 -6.91
CA LEU A 53 -4.57 4.71 -6.16
C LEU A 53 -4.35 4.50 -4.66
N GLY A 54 -4.13 3.25 -4.23
CA GLY A 54 -3.81 2.92 -2.84
C GLY A 54 -2.59 3.68 -2.32
N LEU A 55 -1.55 3.83 -3.14
CA LEU A 55 -0.34 4.57 -2.76
C LEU A 55 -0.61 6.06 -2.57
N ALA A 56 -1.37 6.69 -3.48
CA ALA A 56 -1.74 8.09 -3.34
C ALA A 56 -2.63 8.33 -2.10
N LEU A 57 -3.59 7.45 -1.85
CA LEU A 57 -4.48 7.50 -0.69
C LEU A 57 -3.73 7.31 0.62
N TRP A 58 -2.80 6.35 0.68
CA TRP A 58 -1.97 6.14 1.86
C TRP A 58 -1.13 7.38 2.17
N ARG A 59 -0.46 7.97 1.15
CA ARG A 59 0.32 9.22 1.32
C ARG A 59 -0.50 10.40 1.83
N LEU A 60 -1.75 10.51 1.41
CA LEU A 60 -2.68 11.50 1.96
C LEU A 60 -3.06 11.16 3.40
N GLY A 61 -3.42 9.89 3.66
CA GLY A 61 -3.76 9.40 5.00
C GLY A 61 -2.62 9.58 6.02
N GLU A 62 -1.36 9.48 5.61
CA GLU A 62 -0.19 9.78 6.46
C GLU A 62 -0.19 11.25 6.93
N ARG A 63 -0.70 12.18 6.11
CA ARG A 63 -0.71 13.63 6.38
C ARG A 63 -1.93 14.08 7.18
N GLU A 64 -2.88 13.18 7.40
CA GLU A 64 -4.17 13.46 8.02
C GLU A 64 -4.32 12.76 9.37
N SER A 65 -5.20 13.27 10.23
CA SER A 65 -5.54 12.63 11.50
C SER A 65 -6.62 11.55 11.37
N GLY A 66 -7.45 11.59 10.33
CA GLY A 66 -8.55 10.65 10.12
C GLY A 66 -8.12 9.34 9.47
N THR A 67 -8.97 8.30 9.51
CA THR A 67 -8.64 6.96 8.99
C THR A 67 -9.17 6.69 7.57
N ALA A 68 -10.16 7.45 7.10
CA ALA A 68 -10.89 7.16 5.87
C ALA A 68 -9.98 6.92 4.65
N ARG A 69 -8.95 7.77 4.44
CA ARG A 69 -8.02 7.59 3.31
C ARG A 69 -7.11 6.37 3.46
N LEU A 70 -6.78 5.96 4.68
CA LEU A 70 -6.01 4.74 4.92
C LEU A 70 -6.89 3.49 4.68
N GLU A 71 -8.16 3.54 5.07
CA GLU A 71 -9.15 2.48 4.81
C GLU A 71 -9.37 2.31 3.30
N ASP A 72 -9.53 3.42 2.56
CA ASP A 72 -9.61 3.41 1.10
C ASP A 72 -8.33 2.84 0.46
N ALA A 73 -7.15 3.16 1.02
CA ALA A 73 -5.88 2.61 0.53
C ALA A 73 -5.82 1.09 0.68
N VAL A 74 -6.19 0.58 1.86
CA VAL A 74 -6.28 -0.86 2.14
C VAL A 74 -7.24 -1.54 1.16
N ALA A 75 -8.41 -0.95 0.91
CA ALA A 75 -9.38 -1.47 -0.04
C ALA A 75 -8.80 -1.54 -1.47
N ALA A 76 -8.12 -0.49 -1.93
CA ALA A 76 -7.51 -0.44 -3.25
C ALA A 76 -6.39 -1.47 -3.42
N TYR A 77 -5.53 -1.67 -2.41
CA TYR A 77 -4.49 -2.71 -2.47
C TYR A 77 -5.08 -4.12 -2.48
N ARG A 78 -6.11 -4.38 -1.66
CA ARG A 78 -6.81 -5.68 -1.67
C ARG A 78 -7.43 -5.96 -3.03
N ALA A 79 -8.08 -4.97 -3.63
CA ALA A 79 -8.61 -5.08 -4.99
C ALA A 79 -7.52 -5.41 -6.02
N ALA A 80 -6.35 -4.76 -5.94
CA ALA A 80 -5.22 -5.07 -6.82
C ALA A 80 -4.71 -6.52 -6.65
N LEU A 81 -4.70 -7.04 -5.43
CA LEU A 81 -4.25 -8.40 -5.10
C LEU A 81 -5.19 -9.50 -5.61
N GLU A 82 -6.43 -9.18 -5.98
CA GLU A 82 -7.32 -10.15 -6.61
C GLU A 82 -6.85 -10.55 -8.02
N GLU A 83 -6.10 -9.69 -8.70
CA GLU A 83 -5.56 -9.94 -10.06
C GLU A 83 -4.05 -10.16 -10.08
N ARG A 84 -3.34 -9.50 -9.17
CA ARG A 84 -1.91 -9.71 -8.94
C ARG A 84 -1.77 -10.84 -7.95
N THR A 85 -1.62 -12.07 -8.42
CA THR A 85 -1.35 -13.23 -7.54
C THR A 85 0.15 -13.55 -7.50
N ARG A 86 0.57 -14.28 -6.48
CA ARG A 86 1.97 -14.73 -6.32
C ARG A 86 2.43 -15.57 -7.52
N GLU A 87 1.53 -16.35 -8.11
CA GLU A 87 1.82 -17.26 -9.22
C GLU A 87 1.92 -16.52 -10.55
N ARG A 88 1.07 -15.51 -10.76
CA ARG A 88 0.95 -14.81 -12.04
C ARG A 88 1.99 -13.72 -12.21
N VAL A 89 2.18 -12.90 -11.17
CA VAL A 89 3.07 -11.72 -11.17
C VAL A 89 3.73 -11.56 -9.80
N PRO A 90 4.65 -12.46 -9.40
CA PRO A 90 5.17 -12.55 -8.02
C PRO A 90 5.73 -11.24 -7.47
N LEU A 91 6.51 -10.50 -8.28
CA LEU A 91 7.11 -9.25 -7.85
C LEU A 91 6.07 -8.12 -7.67
N ASP A 92 5.09 -8.02 -8.56
CA ASP A 92 4.01 -7.04 -8.42
C ASP A 92 3.09 -7.38 -7.25
N TRP A 93 2.82 -8.67 -7.02
CA TRP A 93 2.11 -9.14 -5.82
C TRP A 93 2.88 -8.74 -4.56
N ALA A 94 4.19 -9.02 -4.49
CA ALA A 94 5.03 -8.68 -3.33
C ALA A 94 5.08 -7.16 -3.08
N ALA A 95 5.22 -6.35 -4.14
CA ALA A 95 5.18 -4.90 -4.02
C ALA A 95 3.82 -4.40 -3.50
N THR A 96 2.72 -5.00 -3.96
CA THR A 96 1.36 -4.64 -3.51
C THR A 96 1.12 -5.07 -2.06
N GLN A 97 1.59 -6.26 -1.66
CA GLN A 97 1.55 -6.75 -0.28
C GLN A 97 2.35 -5.85 0.67
N ASN A 98 3.54 -5.42 0.27
CA ASN A 98 4.34 -4.47 1.05
C ASN A 98 3.59 -3.15 1.24
N ASN A 99 3.00 -2.60 0.18
CA ASN A 99 2.24 -1.36 0.25
C ASN A 99 0.97 -1.49 1.12
N LEU A 100 0.28 -2.64 1.06
CA LEU A 100 -0.83 -2.96 1.96
C LEU A 100 -0.36 -2.97 3.42
N GLY A 101 0.80 -3.57 3.69
CA GLY A 101 1.42 -3.58 5.01
C GLY A 101 1.72 -2.18 5.56
N LEU A 102 2.17 -1.26 4.71
CA LEU A 102 2.36 0.16 5.10
C LEU A 102 1.04 0.78 5.56
N ALA A 103 -0.03 0.62 4.77
CA ALA A 103 -1.33 1.20 5.09
C ALA A 103 -1.94 0.58 6.34
N LEU A 104 -1.86 -0.74 6.50
CA LEU A 104 -2.32 -1.46 7.70
C LEU A 104 -1.52 -1.07 8.94
N SER A 105 -0.20 -0.87 8.83
CA SER A 105 0.63 -0.40 9.95
C SER A 105 0.19 0.98 10.41
N THR A 106 0.09 1.95 9.49
CA THR A 106 -0.34 3.31 9.81
C THR A 106 -1.74 3.34 10.41
N LEU A 107 -2.67 2.58 9.82
CA LEU A 107 -4.05 2.49 10.31
C LEU A 107 -4.13 1.79 11.68
N GLY A 108 -3.39 0.70 11.85
CA GLY A 108 -3.32 -0.06 13.10
C GLY A 108 -2.74 0.75 14.25
N GLU A 109 -1.70 1.55 14.00
CA GLU A 109 -1.14 2.48 14.98
C GLU A 109 -2.16 3.55 15.38
N ARG A 110 -2.81 4.17 14.38
CA ARG A 110 -3.80 5.24 14.58
C ARG A 110 -5.03 4.78 15.34
N THR A 111 -5.47 3.55 15.08
CA THR A 111 -6.64 2.93 15.72
C THR A 111 -6.29 2.07 16.93
N ARG A 112 -5.00 1.94 17.27
CA ARG A 112 -4.47 0.99 18.25
C ARG A 112 -4.96 -0.45 18.04
N SER A 113 -5.10 -0.86 16.78
CA SER A 113 -5.60 -2.18 16.39
C SER A 113 -4.47 -3.20 16.24
N VAL A 114 -4.32 -4.08 17.22
CA VAL A 114 -3.38 -5.22 17.16
C VAL A 114 -3.66 -6.13 15.98
N THR A 115 -4.94 -6.33 15.63
CA THR A 115 -5.33 -7.17 14.48
C THR A 115 -4.77 -6.61 13.17
N MET A 116 -4.89 -5.30 12.95
CA MET A 116 -4.34 -4.67 11.73
C MET A 116 -2.81 -4.71 11.69
N LEU A 117 -2.15 -4.56 12.85
CA LEU A 117 -0.69 -4.66 12.92
C LEU A 117 -0.20 -6.10 12.65
N ARG A 118 -0.93 -7.11 13.12
CA ARG A 118 -0.63 -8.52 12.80
C ARG A 118 -0.82 -8.79 11.32
N GLU A 119 -1.92 -8.31 10.73
CA GLU A 119 -2.13 -8.42 9.28
C GLU A 119 -1.00 -7.72 8.51
N ALA A 120 -0.58 -6.52 8.95
CA ALA A 120 0.57 -5.82 8.37
C ALA A 120 1.85 -6.66 8.41
N TYR A 121 2.13 -7.33 9.53
CA TYR A 121 3.28 -8.22 9.67
C TYR A 121 3.22 -9.38 8.66
N GLU A 122 2.08 -10.04 8.55
CA GLU A 122 1.88 -11.17 7.64
C GLU A 122 2.15 -10.79 6.19
N VAL A 123 1.56 -9.68 5.72
CA VAL A 123 1.72 -9.24 4.32
C VAL A 123 3.14 -8.74 4.02
N VAL A 124 3.80 -8.06 4.97
CA VAL A 124 5.19 -7.62 4.83
C VAL A 124 6.15 -8.82 4.79
N SER A 125 5.94 -9.81 5.67
CA SER A 125 6.74 -11.04 5.71
C SER A 125 6.60 -11.84 4.41
N ALA A 126 5.36 -11.94 3.89
CA ALA A 126 5.10 -12.63 2.64
C ALA A 126 5.75 -11.92 1.42
N ALA A 127 5.70 -10.59 1.38
CA ALA A 127 6.40 -9.78 0.38
C ALA A 127 7.92 -9.98 0.46
N PHE A 128 8.48 -9.92 1.68
CA PHE A 128 9.91 -10.09 1.93
C PHE A 128 10.41 -11.44 1.41
N ALA A 129 9.68 -12.53 1.70
CA ALA A 129 10.02 -13.86 1.22
C ALA A 129 10.13 -13.93 -0.31
N VAL A 130 9.23 -13.26 -1.04
CA VAL A 130 9.27 -13.24 -2.52
C VAL A 130 10.44 -12.39 -3.04
N PHE A 131 10.72 -11.23 -2.43
CA PHE A 131 11.88 -10.43 -2.83
C PHE A 131 13.20 -11.17 -2.60
N MET A 132 13.34 -11.90 -1.49
CA MET A 132 14.53 -12.73 -1.22
C MET A 132 14.65 -13.88 -2.23
N GLN A 133 13.56 -14.57 -2.55
CA GLN A 133 13.54 -15.61 -3.58
C GLN A 133 13.94 -15.07 -4.97
N ALA A 134 13.62 -13.81 -5.25
CA ALA A 134 13.99 -13.13 -6.49
C ALA A 134 15.41 -12.52 -6.48
N GLY A 135 16.19 -12.72 -5.42
CA GLY A 135 17.55 -12.17 -5.29
C GLY A 135 17.59 -10.64 -5.07
N GLN A 136 16.48 -10.01 -4.69
CA GLN A 136 16.41 -8.57 -4.40
C GLN A 136 16.82 -8.27 -2.95
N GLU A 137 18.03 -8.65 -2.58
CA GLU A 137 18.51 -8.55 -1.20
C GLU A 137 18.78 -7.11 -0.73
N HIS A 138 18.87 -6.16 -1.65
CA HIS A 138 19.10 -4.74 -1.33
C HIS A 138 18.01 -4.12 -0.45
N HIS A 139 16.81 -4.71 -0.41
CA HIS A 139 15.73 -4.29 0.49
C HIS A 139 15.70 -5.02 1.83
N ARG A 140 16.62 -5.99 2.06
CA ARG A 140 16.57 -6.90 3.21
C ARG A 140 16.54 -6.18 4.55
N ALA A 141 17.45 -5.23 4.75
CA ALA A 141 17.54 -4.49 6.01
C ALA A 141 16.26 -3.68 6.30
N ASP A 142 15.65 -3.07 5.28
CA ASP A 142 14.41 -2.30 5.43
C ASP A 142 13.24 -3.20 5.86
N PHE A 143 13.13 -4.40 5.26
CA PHE A 143 12.13 -5.39 5.64
C PHE A 143 12.34 -5.92 7.06
N GLU A 144 13.56 -6.30 7.41
CA GLU A 144 13.89 -6.81 8.75
C GLU A 144 13.62 -5.76 9.84
N ASN A 145 13.96 -4.49 9.57
CA ASN A 145 13.66 -3.39 10.49
C ASN A 145 12.16 -3.17 10.65
N ARG A 146 11.40 -3.16 9.54
CA ARG A 146 9.94 -2.97 9.59
C ARG A 146 9.23 -4.09 10.33
N LEU A 147 9.64 -5.34 10.12
CA LEU A 147 9.06 -6.49 10.83
C LEU A 147 9.33 -6.40 12.33
N ARG A 148 10.54 -5.99 12.73
CA ARG A 148 10.88 -5.75 14.14
C ARG A 148 10.02 -4.65 14.76
N GLU A 149 9.86 -3.53 14.08
CA GLU A 149 9.02 -2.42 14.56
C GLU A 149 7.55 -2.85 14.72
N LEU A 150 7.04 -3.68 13.81
CA LEU A 150 5.69 -4.23 13.91
C LEU A 150 5.55 -5.16 15.12
N ASP A 151 6.52 -6.03 15.37
CA ASP A 151 6.54 -6.90 16.56
C ASP A 151 6.54 -6.09 17.86
N GLU A 152 7.36 -5.05 17.95
CA GLU A 152 7.43 -4.15 19.11
C GLU A 152 6.10 -3.42 19.34
N LYS A 153 5.47 -2.91 18.27
CA LYS A 153 4.16 -2.25 18.33
C LYS A 153 3.06 -3.22 18.75
N ILE A 154 3.04 -4.44 18.20
CA ILE A 154 2.10 -5.50 18.59
C ILE A 154 2.26 -5.82 20.07
N ALA A 155 3.49 -6.03 20.53
CA ALA A 155 3.77 -6.36 21.93
C ALA A 155 3.34 -5.25 22.89
N SER A 156 3.66 -3.99 22.57
CA SER A 156 3.32 -2.84 23.42
C SER A 156 1.81 -2.61 23.55
N LEU A 157 1.03 -2.89 22.50
CA LEU A 157 -0.43 -2.76 22.52
C LEU A 157 -1.14 -3.97 23.12
N ALA A 158 -0.59 -5.18 22.97
CA ALA A 158 -1.19 -6.41 23.49
C ALA A 158 -0.95 -6.58 25.00
N ASN A 159 0.19 -6.09 25.52
CA ASN A 159 0.58 -6.19 26.92
C ASN A 159 1.06 -4.82 27.45
N PRO A 160 0.16 -3.86 27.69
CA PRO A 160 0.54 -2.58 28.26
C PRO A 160 1.18 -2.79 29.64
N GLN A 161 2.39 -2.25 29.84
CA GLN A 161 3.03 -2.28 31.17
C GLN A 161 2.15 -1.51 32.19
N PRO A 162 2.10 -1.96 33.45
CA PRO A 162 1.23 -1.40 34.49
C PRO A 162 1.55 0.04 34.87
#